data_AF-K3X7J3-F1
#
_entry.id   AF-K3X7J3-F1
#
_cell.length_a   1.000
_cell.length_b   1.000
_cell.length_c   1.000
_cell.angle_alpha   90.00
_cell.angle_beta   90.00
_cell.angle_gamma   90.00
#
_symmetry.space_group_name_H-M   'P 1'
#
loop_
_entity.id
_entity.type
_entity.pdbx_description
1 polymer ?
#
loop_
_entity_poly.entity_id
_entity_poly.type
_entity_poly.pdbx_seq_one_letter_code
_entity_poly.pdbx_strand_id
1 'polypeptide(L)'
;MNCTYFCYSGIYVGSTSSFMFLIPFGNWTRDHMTTPVAPAVLTPVGDTGNYSWANNNILESISTMKLRAATDSVFITGGSYVGNYFTPGQVANVALASNLLTTQTQVKYIFLRTLNLQPMVSDLAGMFPASVQRIALNNDLIDKFPPGFSKFTSLKQLFLNYNTIASVDASMGLDTIAELELVGNQVQHFDAVFPDLTKLALAVNQLSEIPSVLVKYPRLEQLWLNNNTISKVTEVHEMDTLTAIDLSYNLLTDIPPILFNHTKLATV
;
A
#
# COMPACT_ATOMS: atom_id res chain seq x y z
N MET A 1 4.92 15.31 -33.93
CA MET A 1 5.00 15.68 -32.51
C MET A 1 5.05 14.41 -31.70
N ASN A 2 6.22 14.07 -31.17
CA ASN A 2 6.46 12.86 -30.39
C ASN A 2 5.93 13.12 -28.97
N CYS A 3 4.72 12.66 -28.65
CA CYS A 3 4.11 12.85 -27.34
C CYS A 3 4.74 11.89 -26.34
N THR A 4 6.03 12.08 -26.06
CA THR A 4 6.80 11.30 -25.09
C THR A 4 6.56 11.91 -23.71
N TYR A 5 5.38 11.66 -23.13
CA TYR A 5 5.05 11.75 -21.70
C TYR A 5 5.20 13.08 -20.94
N PHE A 6 5.77 14.14 -21.53
CA PHE A 6 5.91 15.45 -20.90
C PHE A 6 4.58 16.22 -20.68
N CYS A 7 3.45 15.69 -21.16
CA CYS A 7 2.16 16.38 -21.16
C CYS A 7 1.18 15.89 -20.09
N TYR A 8 1.54 14.90 -19.28
CA TYR A 8 0.65 14.37 -18.27
C TYR A 8 0.71 15.25 -17.03
N SER A 9 0.08 16.43 -17.08
CA SER A 9 -0.34 17.17 -15.90
C SER A 9 -1.86 17.10 -15.80
N GLY A 10 -2.40 15.88 -15.70
CA GLY A 10 -3.81 15.62 -15.44
C GLY A 10 -4.12 15.81 -13.96
N ILE A 11 -5.02 16.73 -13.65
CA ILE A 11 -5.45 16.99 -12.28
C ILE A 11 -6.51 15.96 -11.88
N TYR A 12 -6.50 15.50 -10.63
CA TYR A 12 -7.66 14.79 -10.09
C TYR A 12 -8.83 15.77 -9.96
N VAL A 13 -9.86 15.66 -10.80
CA VAL A 13 -11.04 16.55 -10.82
C VAL A 13 -11.58 16.74 -9.40
N GLY A 14 -11.56 18.00 -8.95
CA GLY A 14 -11.95 18.39 -7.59
C GLY A 14 -10.79 18.68 -6.62
N SER A 15 -9.55 18.34 -6.97
CA SER A 15 -8.34 18.70 -6.21
C SER A 15 -7.38 19.53 -7.05
N THR A 16 -7.00 20.72 -6.59
CA THR A 16 -5.97 21.52 -7.30
C THR A 16 -4.54 21.06 -7.04
N SER A 17 -4.32 20.13 -6.09
CA SER A 17 -3.00 19.67 -5.65
C SER A 17 -2.69 18.22 -6.03
N SER A 18 -3.61 17.51 -6.68
CA SER A 18 -3.43 16.10 -7.01
C SER A 18 -3.19 15.89 -8.50
N PHE A 19 -2.22 15.05 -8.82
CA PHE A 19 -1.96 14.53 -10.17
C PHE A 19 -2.41 13.07 -10.28
N MET A 20 -3.15 12.73 -11.34
CA MET A 20 -3.66 11.38 -11.60
C MET A 20 -3.25 10.89 -12.98
N PHE A 21 -2.64 9.71 -13.03
CA PHE A 21 -2.28 8.99 -14.25
C PHE A 21 -2.87 7.57 -14.25
N LEU A 22 -3.79 7.32 -15.17
CA LEU A 22 -4.42 6.02 -15.35
C LEU A 22 -3.67 5.22 -16.43
N ILE A 23 -3.52 3.92 -16.21
CA ILE A 23 -2.95 3.00 -17.19
C ILE A 23 -4.00 1.94 -17.52
N PRO A 24 -4.98 2.24 -18.40
CA PRO A 24 -6.00 1.28 -18.78
C PRO A 24 -5.37 -0.03 -19.25
N PHE A 25 -5.88 -1.14 -18.73
CA PHE A 25 -5.47 -2.44 -19.21
C PHE A 25 -5.81 -2.55 -20.70
N GLY A 26 -4.83 -2.95 -21.49
CA GLY A 26 -5.07 -3.33 -22.88
C GLY A 26 -5.54 -4.78 -22.96
N ASN A 27 -5.02 -5.52 -23.95
CA ASN A 27 -5.31 -6.94 -24.12
C ASN A 27 -4.36 -7.82 -23.28
N TRP A 28 -3.49 -7.18 -22.49
CA TRP A 28 -2.51 -7.84 -21.66
C TRP A 28 -3.14 -8.32 -20.35
N THR A 29 -3.36 -9.62 -20.25
CA THR A 29 -3.63 -10.34 -19.01
C THR A 29 -2.35 -11.03 -18.56
N ARG A 30 -1.99 -10.95 -17.28
CA ARG A 30 -0.82 -11.63 -16.74
C ARG A 30 -0.98 -13.16 -16.88
N ASP A 31 0.13 -13.87 -17.12
CA ASP A 31 0.28 -15.34 -17.08
C ASP A 31 -0.13 -16.01 -15.75
N HIS A 32 -0.53 -15.23 -14.74
CA HIS A 32 -0.91 -15.70 -13.40
C HIS A 32 -2.42 -15.55 -13.09
N MET A 33 -3.24 -15.10 -14.04
CA MET A 33 -4.68 -15.32 -13.94
C MET A 33 -5.00 -16.71 -14.51
N THR A 34 -5.19 -17.70 -13.64
CA THR A 34 -5.60 -19.06 -14.03
C THR A 34 -6.97 -19.11 -14.72
N THR A 35 -7.70 -17.99 -14.72
CA THR A 35 -8.88 -17.78 -15.53
C THR A 35 -8.75 -16.44 -16.24
N PRO A 36 -8.70 -16.41 -17.59
CA PRO A 36 -8.86 -15.17 -18.33
C PRO A 36 -10.21 -14.59 -17.92
N VAL A 37 -10.22 -13.45 -17.25
CA VAL A 37 -11.44 -12.63 -17.25
C VAL A 37 -11.66 -12.32 -18.72
N ALA A 38 -12.71 -12.92 -19.31
CA ALA A 38 -13.10 -12.66 -20.68
C ALA A 38 -13.01 -11.15 -20.91
N PRO A 39 -12.44 -10.67 -22.03
CA PRO A 39 -12.28 -9.25 -22.27
C PRO A 39 -13.66 -8.61 -22.09
N ALA A 40 -13.88 -8.03 -20.92
CA ALA A 40 -15.04 -7.20 -20.69
C ALA A 40 -14.90 -6.17 -21.80
N VAL A 41 -15.90 -6.12 -22.67
CA VAL A 41 -15.99 -5.14 -23.75
C VAL A 41 -15.36 -3.87 -23.22
N LEU A 42 -14.26 -3.43 -23.87
CA LEU A 42 -13.54 -2.20 -23.57
C LEU A 42 -14.47 -1.02 -23.87
N THR A 43 -15.60 -0.96 -23.17
CA THR A 43 -16.24 0.28 -22.85
C THR A 43 -15.18 1.02 -22.03
N PRO A 44 -14.80 2.25 -22.41
CA PRO A 44 -13.97 3.07 -21.55
C PRO A 44 -14.74 3.23 -20.24
N VAL A 45 -14.44 2.39 -19.25
CA VAL A 45 -15.14 2.45 -17.98
C VAL A 45 -14.63 3.69 -17.27
N GLY A 46 -15.49 4.71 -17.26
CA GLY A 46 -15.64 5.70 -16.21
C GLY A 46 -14.97 7.04 -16.45
N ASP A 47 -13.63 7.05 -16.56
CA ASP A 47 -12.91 8.23 -16.05
C ASP A 47 -11.72 8.69 -16.90
N THR A 48 -11.35 7.97 -17.97
CA THR A 48 -10.24 8.37 -18.85
C THR A 48 -10.50 9.67 -19.62
N GLY A 49 -11.74 10.13 -19.71
CA GLY A 49 -12.06 11.47 -20.24
C GLY A 49 -11.62 12.63 -19.34
N ASN A 50 -11.43 12.36 -18.04
CA ASN A 50 -11.15 13.36 -17.01
C ASN A 50 -9.69 13.40 -16.56
N TYR A 51 -8.94 12.32 -16.80
CA TYR A 51 -7.58 12.15 -16.29
C TYR A 51 -6.58 11.88 -17.40
N SER A 52 -5.30 12.09 -17.11
CA SER A 52 -4.23 11.65 -17.99
C SER A 52 -4.17 10.13 -18.04
N TRP A 53 -4.02 9.55 -19.23
CA TRP A 53 -3.93 8.09 -19.37
C TRP A 53 -3.10 7.64 -20.57
N ALA A 54 -2.61 6.41 -20.50
CA ALA A 54 -2.00 5.69 -21.63
C ALA A 54 -2.28 4.18 -21.51
N ASN A 55 -2.52 3.49 -22.63
CA ASN A 55 -2.88 2.07 -22.60
C ASN A 55 -1.68 1.17 -22.27
N ASN A 56 -1.90 0.15 -21.44
CA ASN A 56 -0.89 -0.81 -21.01
C ASN A 56 -0.23 -1.62 -22.16
N ASN A 57 -0.86 -1.73 -23.33
CA ASN A 57 -0.28 -2.40 -24.51
C ASN A 57 0.81 -1.58 -25.19
N ILE A 58 0.89 -0.27 -24.92
CA ILE A 58 1.83 0.66 -25.58
C ILE A 58 2.70 1.42 -24.58
N LEU A 59 2.31 1.46 -23.31
CA LEU A 59 3.07 2.11 -22.25
C LEU A 59 4.05 1.12 -21.63
N GLU A 60 5.30 1.15 -22.10
CA GLU A 60 6.36 0.30 -21.55
C GLU A 60 7.04 0.95 -20.34
N SER A 61 7.11 2.29 -20.30
CA SER A 61 7.78 3.01 -19.22
C SER A 61 7.23 4.41 -18.97
N ILE A 62 7.43 4.90 -17.75
CA ILE A 62 7.17 6.27 -17.32
C ILE A 62 8.50 6.91 -16.92
N SER A 63 8.88 7.96 -17.65
CA SER A 63 10.08 8.75 -17.38
C SER A 63 9.91 9.67 -16.17
N THR A 64 11.02 10.28 -15.71
CA THR A 64 11.02 11.32 -14.68
C THR A 64 9.94 12.37 -14.95
N MET A 65 9.11 12.66 -13.95
CA MET A 65 8.02 13.63 -14.08
C MET A 65 8.42 15.01 -13.58
N LYS A 66 7.94 16.04 -14.28
CA LYS A 66 7.94 17.42 -13.81
C LYS A 66 6.51 17.86 -13.54
N LEU A 67 6.20 18.10 -12.28
CA LEU A 67 4.85 18.42 -11.83
C LEU A 67 4.70 19.92 -11.59
N ARG A 68 3.46 20.36 -11.41
CA ARG A 68 3.18 21.75 -11.01
C ARG A 68 3.65 21.95 -9.57
N ALA A 69 4.05 23.17 -9.23
CA ALA A 69 4.51 23.50 -7.88
C ALA A 69 3.43 23.27 -6.80
N ALA A 70 2.14 23.31 -7.18
CA ALA A 70 1.02 23.04 -6.28
C ALA A 70 0.72 21.55 -6.08
N THR A 71 1.36 20.64 -6.84
CA THR A 71 1.04 19.21 -6.79
C THR A 71 1.69 18.55 -5.57
N ASP A 72 0.92 18.21 -4.55
CA ASP A 72 1.40 17.51 -3.35
C ASP A 72 1.09 16.00 -3.35
N SER A 73 0.19 15.56 -4.23
CA SER A 73 -0.30 14.19 -4.30
C SER A 73 -0.14 13.62 -5.71
N VAL A 74 0.42 12.42 -5.83
CA VAL A 74 0.64 11.73 -7.12
C VAL A 74 -0.02 10.37 -7.08
N PHE A 75 -0.88 10.12 -8.05
CA PHE A 75 -1.55 8.84 -8.26
C PHE A 75 -1.13 8.26 -9.61
N ILE A 76 -0.58 7.05 -9.62
CA ILE A 76 -0.32 6.27 -10.83
C ILE A 76 -1.00 4.92 -10.63
N THR A 77 -2.03 4.65 -11.42
CA THR A 77 -2.87 3.46 -11.22
C THR A 77 -3.03 2.68 -12.51
N GLY A 78 -2.87 1.36 -12.42
CA GLY A 78 -3.38 0.45 -13.44
C GLY A 78 -4.91 0.46 -13.49
N GLY A 79 -5.46 0.24 -14.69
CA GLY A 79 -6.89 0.25 -14.95
C GLY A 79 -7.44 1.63 -15.35
N SER A 80 -8.76 1.71 -15.47
CA SER A 80 -9.48 2.92 -15.90
C SER A 80 -10.37 3.51 -14.80
N TYR A 81 -10.32 2.97 -13.59
CA TYR A 81 -11.22 3.30 -12.48
C TYR A 81 -10.45 3.87 -11.28
N VAL A 82 -10.97 4.95 -10.70
CA VAL A 82 -10.30 5.72 -9.65
C VAL A 82 -10.77 5.38 -8.23
N GLY A 83 -11.83 4.59 -8.08
CA GLY A 83 -12.29 4.15 -6.76
C GLY A 83 -11.44 3.03 -6.17
N ASN A 84 -11.70 2.70 -4.90
CA ASN A 84 -10.88 1.77 -4.10
C ASN A 84 -11.03 0.29 -4.48
N TYR A 85 -11.90 -0.04 -5.43
CA TYR A 85 -12.11 -1.41 -5.90
C TYR A 85 -11.11 -1.77 -7.00
N PHE A 86 -10.25 -2.74 -6.72
CA PHE A 86 -9.36 -3.36 -7.70
C PHE A 86 -9.46 -4.87 -7.59
N THR A 87 -9.19 -5.55 -8.70
CA THR A 87 -9.06 -7.01 -8.73
C THR A 87 -7.65 -7.38 -8.26
N PRO A 88 -7.48 -8.07 -7.12
CA PRO A 88 -6.15 -8.47 -6.65
C PRO A 88 -5.38 -9.26 -7.74
N GLY A 89 -4.11 -8.90 -7.94
CA GLY A 89 -3.22 -9.50 -8.94
C GLY A 89 -3.40 -8.99 -10.38
N GLN A 90 -4.47 -8.26 -10.69
CA GLN A 90 -4.60 -7.56 -11.96
C GLN A 90 -3.73 -6.30 -11.93
N VAL A 91 -2.71 -6.20 -12.78
CA VAL A 91 -1.77 -5.08 -12.77
C VAL A 91 -1.38 -4.60 -14.18
N ALA A 92 -0.99 -3.33 -14.28
CA ALA A 92 -0.36 -2.75 -15.45
C ALA A 92 1.14 -3.05 -15.43
N ASN A 93 1.72 -3.45 -16.56
CA ASN A 93 3.13 -3.80 -16.66
C ASN A 93 3.90 -2.62 -17.24
N VAL A 94 4.42 -1.77 -16.36
CA VAL A 94 5.07 -0.51 -16.72
C VAL A 94 6.36 -0.33 -15.90
N ALA A 95 7.45 0.05 -16.56
CA ALA A 95 8.68 0.43 -15.88
C ALA A 95 8.59 1.88 -15.36
N LEU A 96 9.02 2.14 -14.13
CA LEU A 96 9.13 3.49 -13.60
C LEU A 96 10.60 3.92 -13.59
N ALA A 97 10.87 5.16 -13.99
CA ALA A 97 12.22 5.71 -13.88
C ALA A 97 12.71 5.67 -12.43
N SER A 98 13.96 5.26 -12.22
CA SER A 98 14.57 5.17 -10.88
C SER A 98 14.65 6.49 -10.12
N ASN A 99 14.43 7.61 -10.81
CA ASN A 99 14.40 8.97 -10.28
C ASN A 99 13.03 9.66 -10.48
N LEU A 100 11.94 8.88 -10.60
CA LEU A 100 10.61 9.31 -11.05
C LEU A 100 10.16 10.70 -10.58
N LEU A 101 10.28 10.96 -9.27
CA LEU A 101 9.83 12.19 -8.59
C LEU A 101 10.89 12.82 -7.69
N THR A 102 12.16 12.40 -7.77
CA THR A 102 13.19 12.81 -6.79
C THR A 102 13.38 14.33 -6.69
N THR A 103 13.13 15.06 -7.78
CA THR A 103 13.23 16.52 -7.83
C THR A 103 11.95 17.24 -7.40
N GLN A 104 10.86 16.51 -7.18
CA GLN A 104 9.53 17.06 -6.87
C GLN A 104 9.33 17.13 -5.35
N THR A 105 10.14 17.93 -4.66
CA THR A 105 10.18 18.03 -3.19
C THR A 105 8.87 18.51 -2.54
N GLN A 106 7.99 19.12 -3.33
CA GLN A 106 6.64 19.51 -2.91
C GLN A 106 5.69 18.31 -2.71
N VAL A 107 6.00 17.16 -3.33
CA VAL A 107 5.16 15.94 -3.25
C VAL A 107 5.29 15.32 -1.86
N LYS A 108 4.13 15.11 -1.22
CA LYS A 108 4.01 14.53 0.12
C LYS A 108 3.37 13.15 0.09
N TYR A 109 2.49 12.90 -0.88
CA TYR A 109 1.67 11.70 -0.92
C TYR A 109 1.82 10.99 -2.26
N ILE A 110 2.22 9.72 -2.21
CA ILE A 110 2.44 8.89 -3.39
C ILE A 110 1.52 7.69 -3.30
N PHE A 111 0.73 7.49 -4.35
CA PHE A 111 -0.21 6.40 -4.49
C PHE A 111 0.11 5.67 -5.79
N LEU A 112 0.82 4.55 -5.66
CA LEU A 112 0.94 3.58 -6.73
C LEU A 112 -0.06 2.46 -6.46
N ARG A 113 -0.71 2.02 -7.53
CA ARG A 113 -1.72 0.98 -7.40
C ARG A 113 -1.83 0.15 -8.66
N THR A 114 -1.98 -1.15 -8.51
CA THR A 114 -2.32 -2.03 -9.63
C THR A 114 -1.21 -1.97 -10.70
N LEU A 115 0.06 -1.91 -10.28
CA LEU A 115 1.25 -1.87 -11.15
C LEU A 115 2.13 -3.09 -10.91
N ASN A 116 2.85 -3.59 -11.92
CA ASN A 116 3.84 -4.65 -11.71
C ASN A 116 5.14 -4.04 -11.14
N LEU A 117 5.18 -3.77 -9.84
CA LEU A 117 6.38 -3.19 -9.19
C LEU A 117 7.38 -4.26 -8.73
N GLN A 118 7.04 -5.54 -8.80
CA GLN A 118 7.93 -6.66 -8.41
C GLN A 118 9.35 -6.51 -8.97
N PRO A 119 9.59 -6.17 -10.26
CA PRO A 119 10.94 -6.09 -10.81
C PRO A 119 11.76 -4.90 -10.29
N MET A 120 11.13 -3.92 -9.64
CA MET A 120 11.75 -2.65 -9.25
C MET A 120 11.61 -2.34 -7.75
N VAL A 121 11.15 -3.30 -6.93
CA VAL A 121 10.98 -3.12 -5.47
C VAL A 121 12.22 -2.54 -4.82
N SER A 122 13.42 -3.01 -5.21
CA SER A 122 14.70 -2.55 -4.69
C SER A 122 15.02 -1.09 -5.00
N ASP A 123 14.44 -0.53 -6.06
CA ASP A 123 14.73 0.81 -6.55
C ASP A 123 13.69 1.85 -6.08
N LEU A 124 12.56 1.42 -5.50
CA LEU A 124 11.45 2.30 -5.10
C LEU A 124 11.91 3.43 -4.17
N ALA A 125 12.84 3.15 -3.25
CA ALA A 125 13.41 4.16 -2.39
C ALA A 125 14.03 5.30 -3.22
N GLY A 126 14.73 4.98 -4.31
CA GLY A 126 15.38 5.93 -5.21
C GLY A 126 14.40 6.83 -5.98
N MET A 127 13.15 6.39 -6.18
CA MET A 127 12.20 7.07 -7.07
C MET A 127 11.59 8.35 -6.48
N PHE A 128 11.61 8.50 -5.16
CA PHE A 128 10.81 9.51 -4.45
C PHE A 128 11.68 10.47 -3.62
N PRO A 129 11.21 11.71 -3.36
CA PRO A 129 11.91 12.64 -2.50
C PRO A 129 11.87 12.16 -1.03
N ALA A 130 12.89 12.48 -0.24
CA ALA A 130 12.98 12.06 1.16
C ALA A 130 11.87 12.66 2.07
N SER A 131 11.24 13.75 1.62
CA SER A 131 10.19 14.50 2.32
C SER A 131 8.79 13.88 2.25
N VAL A 132 8.61 12.77 1.53
CA VAL A 132 7.31 12.09 1.44
C VAL A 132 6.82 11.66 2.80
N GLN A 133 5.51 11.82 3.00
CA GLN A 133 4.81 11.58 4.27
C GLN A 133 3.93 10.33 4.19
N ARG A 134 3.39 10.03 3.00
CA ARG A 134 2.64 8.81 2.74
C ARG A 134 3.12 8.16 1.46
N ILE A 135 3.35 6.85 1.54
CA ILE A 135 3.53 5.98 0.39
C ILE A 135 2.48 4.88 0.48
N ALA A 136 1.66 4.76 -0.55
CA ALA A 136 0.72 3.67 -0.73
C ALA A 136 1.10 2.91 -2.01
N LEU A 137 1.37 1.62 -1.88
CA LEU A 137 1.75 0.70 -2.95
C LEU A 137 0.77 -0.48 -2.90
N ASN A 138 -0.41 -0.30 -3.48
CA ASN A 138 -1.51 -1.24 -3.29
C ASN A 138 -1.69 -2.12 -4.53
N ASN A 139 -1.76 -3.44 -4.37
CA ASN A 139 -1.92 -4.36 -5.51
C ASN A 139 -0.77 -4.26 -6.53
N ASP A 140 0.46 -4.17 -6.04
CA ASP A 140 1.62 -3.84 -6.87
C ASP A 140 2.57 -5.05 -7.10
N LEU A 141 2.11 -6.26 -6.78
CA LEU A 141 2.88 -7.51 -6.85
C LEU A 141 4.18 -7.51 -6.02
N ILE A 142 4.25 -6.67 -4.98
CA ILE A 142 5.42 -6.60 -4.12
C ILE A 142 5.51 -7.88 -3.29
N ASP A 143 6.63 -8.59 -3.36
CA ASP A 143 6.85 -9.84 -2.62
C ASP A 143 7.81 -9.70 -1.43
N LYS A 144 8.50 -8.57 -1.34
CA LYS A 144 9.45 -8.24 -0.27
C LYS A 144 9.18 -6.86 0.27
N PHE A 145 9.36 -6.68 1.58
CA PHE A 145 9.29 -5.37 2.19
C PHE A 145 10.31 -4.42 1.52
N PRO A 146 9.89 -3.22 1.03
CA PRO A 146 10.76 -2.39 0.18
C PRO A 146 12.04 -1.93 0.90
N PRO A 147 13.25 -2.26 0.39
CA PRO A 147 14.50 -1.87 1.02
C PRO A 147 14.80 -0.38 0.84
N GLY A 148 15.63 0.16 1.74
CA GLY A 148 16.12 1.53 1.65
C GLY A 148 15.11 2.61 2.01
N PHE A 149 13.91 2.25 2.48
CA PHE A 149 12.88 3.22 2.88
C PHE A 149 13.30 4.06 4.10
N SER A 150 14.36 3.66 4.80
CA SER A 150 15.05 4.41 5.87
C SER A 150 15.37 5.87 5.50
N LYS A 151 15.56 6.16 4.20
CA LYS A 151 15.82 7.51 3.70
C LYS A 151 14.65 8.48 3.88
N PHE A 152 13.42 7.97 4.04
CA PHE A 152 12.21 8.79 4.09
C PHE A 152 11.99 9.28 5.53
N THR A 153 12.76 10.31 5.91
CA THR A 153 12.77 10.87 7.28
C THR A 153 11.46 11.51 7.71
N SER A 154 10.52 11.70 6.77
CA SER A 154 9.19 12.27 7.03
C SER A 154 8.05 11.26 6.87
N LEU A 155 8.34 9.99 6.54
CA LEU A 155 7.32 8.99 6.26
C LEU A 155 6.54 8.64 7.53
N LYS A 156 5.24 8.92 7.50
CA LYS A 156 4.30 8.64 8.59
C LYS A 156 3.37 7.47 8.28
N GLN A 157 3.07 7.24 7.00
CA GLN A 157 2.07 6.27 6.58
C GLN A 157 2.62 5.42 5.44
N LEU A 158 2.64 4.11 5.63
CA LEU A 158 3.09 3.15 4.63
C LEU A 158 2.01 2.09 4.42
N PHE A 159 1.41 2.09 3.24
CA PHE A 159 0.37 1.13 2.87
C PHE A 159 0.90 0.21 1.78
N LEU A 160 0.86 -1.09 2.04
CA LEU A 160 1.39 -2.15 1.21
C LEU A 160 0.30 -3.20 0.93
N ASN A 161 -0.95 -2.75 0.82
CA ASN A 161 -2.10 -3.64 0.83
C ASN A 161 -2.19 -4.47 -0.47
N TYR A 162 -2.70 -5.69 -0.36
CA TYR A 162 -2.97 -6.62 -1.46
C TYR A 162 -1.74 -6.95 -2.31
N ASN A 163 -0.60 -7.13 -1.65
CA ASN A 163 0.64 -7.60 -2.26
C ASN A 163 0.88 -9.07 -1.88
N THR A 164 2.12 -9.55 -2.01
CA THR A 164 2.50 -10.92 -1.64
C THR A 164 3.64 -10.93 -0.62
N ILE A 165 3.69 -9.92 0.26
CA ILE A 165 4.73 -9.77 1.27
C ILE A 165 4.56 -10.85 2.35
N ALA A 166 5.61 -11.62 2.61
CA ALA A 166 5.61 -12.67 3.63
C ALA A 166 6.22 -12.23 4.98
N SER A 167 7.10 -11.22 4.97
CA SER A 167 7.78 -10.73 6.17
C SER A 167 8.06 -9.23 6.09
N VAL A 168 8.13 -8.59 7.27
CA VAL A 168 8.43 -7.17 7.44
C VAL A 168 9.83 -7.02 8.01
N ASP A 169 10.65 -6.17 7.40
CA ASP A 169 12.00 -5.89 7.87
C ASP A 169 12.06 -4.52 8.54
N ALA A 170 12.03 -4.51 9.88
CA ALA A 170 12.14 -3.29 10.69
C ALA A 170 13.57 -2.80 10.91
N SER A 171 14.60 -3.54 10.48
CA SER A 171 15.99 -3.08 10.61
C SER A 171 16.29 -1.82 9.79
N MET A 172 15.33 -1.40 8.96
CA MET A 172 15.39 -0.22 8.12
C MET A 172 15.21 1.11 8.85
N GLY A 173 15.03 1.17 10.18
CA GLY A 173 15.00 2.47 10.90
C GLY A 173 13.85 3.38 10.44
N LEU A 174 12.65 2.80 10.30
CA LEU A 174 11.42 3.48 9.92
C LEU A 174 10.67 4.01 11.16
N ASP A 175 11.40 4.62 12.07
CA ASP A 175 10.90 4.95 13.41
C ASP A 175 9.78 5.98 13.38
N THR A 176 9.66 6.76 12.30
CA THR A 176 8.67 7.81 12.14
C THR A 176 7.28 7.30 11.73
N ILE A 177 7.15 6.03 11.31
CA ILE A 177 5.87 5.49 10.82
C ILE A 177 4.87 5.43 11.97
N ALA A 178 3.75 6.11 11.78
CA ALA A 178 2.60 6.12 12.69
C ALA A 178 1.50 5.13 12.25
N GLU A 179 1.46 4.78 10.96
CA GLU A 179 0.46 3.88 10.39
C GLU A 179 1.08 2.94 9.35
N LEU A 180 0.91 1.64 9.57
CA LEU A 180 1.38 0.59 8.68
C LEU A 180 0.21 -0.32 8.31
N GLU A 181 -0.05 -0.44 7.00
CA GLU A 181 -1.05 -1.36 6.49
C GLU A 181 -0.42 -2.41 5.56
N LEU A 182 -0.67 -3.67 5.86
CA LEU A 182 -0.25 -4.85 5.12
C LEU A 182 -1.45 -5.77 4.86
N VAL A 183 -2.64 -5.20 4.68
CA VAL A 183 -3.88 -5.95 4.49
C VAL A 183 -3.78 -6.80 3.23
N GLY A 184 -4.20 -8.06 3.25
CA GLY A 184 -4.23 -8.89 2.03
C GLY A 184 -2.86 -9.34 1.55
N ASN A 185 -1.94 -9.66 2.47
CA ASN A 185 -0.59 -10.15 2.18
C ASN A 185 -0.44 -11.63 2.60
N GLN A 186 0.80 -12.10 2.74
CA GLN A 186 1.15 -13.47 3.12
C GLN A 186 1.92 -13.50 4.44
N VAL A 187 1.69 -12.52 5.32
CA VAL A 187 2.43 -12.39 6.59
C VAL A 187 2.03 -13.52 7.53
N GLN A 188 3.03 -14.34 7.92
CA GLN A 188 2.88 -15.43 8.89
C GLN A 188 3.43 -15.06 10.27
N HIS A 189 4.46 -14.20 10.29
CA HIS A 189 5.11 -13.71 11.49
C HIS A 189 5.41 -12.21 11.35
N PHE A 190 5.32 -11.48 12.45
CA PHE A 190 5.61 -10.06 12.51
C PHE A 190 6.47 -9.77 13.73
N ASP A 191 7.78 -9.64 13.52
CA ASP A 191 8.77 -9.39 14.59
C ASP A 191 9.37 -7.98 14.52
N ALA A 192 8.81 -7.16 13.62
CA ALA A 192 9.19 -5.78 13.40
C ALA A 192 8.86 -4.90 14.62
N VAL A 193 9.65 -3.85 14.86
CA VAL A 193 9.38 -2.82 15.88
C VAL A 193 9.35 -1.45 15.21
N PHE A 194 8.21 -0.76 15.34
CA PHE A 194 8.02 0.61 14.87
C PHE A 194 7.63 1.49 16.08
N PRO A 195 8.59 2.21 16.68
CA PRO A 195 8.38 2.90 17.97
C PRO A 195 7.24 3.92 17.99
N ASP A 196 7.01 4.63 16.89
CA ASP A 196 5.93 5.63 16.80
C ASP A 196 4.60 5.07 16.25
N LEU A 197 4.49 3.76 16.03
CA LEU A 197 3.32 3.18 15.39
C LEU A 197 2.09 3.25 16.29
N THR A 198 1.05 3.89 15.77
CA THR A 198 -0.26 4.07 16.44
C THR A 198 -1.33 3.15 15.86
N LYS A 199 -1.19 2.75 14.60
CA LYS A 199 -2.13 1.87 13.92
C LYS A 199 -1.39 0.83 13.09
N LEU A 200 -1.78 -0.43 13.27
CA LEU A 200 -1.27 -1.57 12.52
C LEU A 200 -2.43 -2.37 11.91
N ALA A 201 -2.43 -2.51 10.59
CA ALA A 201 -3.38 -3.35 9.87
C ALA A 201 -2.69 -4.56 9.26
N LEU A 202 -3.01 -5.74 9.78
CA LEU A 202 -2.54 -7.05 9.32
C LEU A 202 -3.73 -7.95 8.94
N ALA A 203 -4.88 -7.36 8.60
CA ALA A 203 -6.06 -8.09 8.17
C ALA A 203 -5.80 -8.91 6.90
N VAL A 204 -6.51 -10.03 6.72
CA VAL A 204 -6.39 -10.87 5.51
C VAL A 204 -4.92 -11.30 5.29
N ASN A 205 -4.33 -11.97 6.28
CA ASN A 205 -2.97 -12.52 6.24
C ASN A 205 -2.99 -13.99 6.70
N GLN A 206 -1.85 -14.53 7.10
CA GLN A 206 -1.67 -15.93 7.50
C GLN A 206 -1.18 -16.06 8.96
N LEU A 207 -1.51 -15.08 9.81
CA LEU A 207 -1.11 -15.08 11.21
C LEU A 207 -1.88 -16.15 11.99
N SER A 208 -1.15 -17.04 12.67
CA SER A 208 -1.72 -18.07 13.57
C SER A 208 -1.84 -17.60 15.02
N GLU A 209 -1.19 -16.50 15.36
CA GLU A 209 -1.17 -15.89 16.69
C GLU A 209 -1.04 -14.36 16.60
N ILE A 210 -1.35 -13.67 17.71
CA ILE A 210 -1.05 -12.24 17.84
C ILE A 210 0.47 -12.11 18.04
N PRO A 211 1.17 -11.29 17.24
CA PRO A 211 2.62 -11.18 17.36
C PRO A 211 3.04 -10.62 18.73
N SER A 212 3.83 -11.38 19.48
CA SER A 212 4.26 -11.02 20.85
C SER A 212 5.11 -9.75 20.89
N VAL A 213 5.78 -9.39 19.79
CA VAL A 213 6.54 -8.15 19.69
C VAL A 213 5.67 -6.90 19.93
N LEU A 214 4.35 -7.00 19.72
CA LEU A 214 3.43 -5.87 19.84
C LEU A 214 3.31 -5.32 21.27
N VAL A 215 3.66 -6.10 22.30
CA VAL A 215 3.75 -5.61 23.69
C VAL A 215 4.81 -4.50 23.86
N LYS A 216 5.77 -4.42 22.93
CA LYS A 216 6.84 -3.42 22.95
C LYS A 216 6.45 -2.10 22.30
N TYR A 217 5.24 -1.98 21.76
CA TYR A 217 4.80 -0.81 21.01
C TYR A 217 4.21 0.24 21.95
N PRO A 218 4.93 1.33 22.26
CA PRO A 218 4.55 2.25 23.33
C PRO A 218 3.39 3.19 22.97
N ARG A 219 2.92 3.14 21.71
CA ARG A 219 1.91 4.06 21.16
C ARG A 219 0.81 3.36 20.36
N LEU A 220 0.80 2.03 20.29
CA LEU A 220 -0.15 1.31 19.43
C LEU A 220 -1.56 1.40 20.01
N GLU A 221 -2.47 2.04 19.29
CA GLU A 221 -3.84 2.31 19.69
C GLU A 221 -4.85 1.43 18.94
N GLN A 222 -4.55 1.07 17.68
CA GLN A 222 -5.46 0.32 16.80
C GLN A 222 -4.74 -0.87 16.15
N LEU A 223 -5.33 -2.06 16.28
CA LEU A 223 -4.79 -3.30 15.74
C LEU A 223 -5.85 -4.08 14.97
N TRP A 224 -5.65 -4.28 13.68
CA TRP A 224 -6.60 -5.03 12.84
C TRP A 224 -5.99 -6.35 12.41
N LEU A 225 -6.57 -7.45 12.89
CA LEU A 225 -6.11 -8.83 12.69
C LEU A 225 -7.20 -9.73 12.13
N ASN A 226 -8.30 -9.15 11.64
CA ASN A 226 -9.41 -9.91 11.10
C ASN A 226 -9.02 -10.69 9.84
N ASN A 227 -9.72 -11.81 9.58
CA ASN A 227 -9.42 -12.71 8.46
C ASN A 227 -7.97 -13.26 8.52
N ASN A 228 -7.60 -13.82 9.67
CA ASN A 228 -6.36 -14.58 9.85
C ASN A 228 -6.71 -16.00 10.36
N THR A 229 -5.72 -16.75 10.86
CA THR A 229 -5.91 -18.09 11.42
C THR A 229 -5.64 -18.13 12.92
N ILE A 230 -5.85 -17.00 13.62
CA ILE A 230 -5.58 -16.86 15.06
C ILE A 230 -6.57 -17.73 15.85
N SER A 231 -6.04 -18.66 16.64
CA SER A 231 -6.86 -19.58 17.45
C SER A 231 -6.84 -19.24 18.94
N LYS A 232 -5.91 -18.37 19.38
CA LYS A 232 -5.74 -17.95 20.77
C LYS A 232 -5.34 -16.48 20.84
N VAL A 233 -5.82 -15.80 21.87
CA VAL A 233 -5.42 -14.45 22.20
C VAL A 233 -4.48 -14.52 23.41
N THR A 234 -3.26 -14.05 23.22
CA THR A 234 -2.19 -14.00 24.23
C THR A 234 -1.69 -12.57 24.35
N GLU A 235 -1.21 -12.18 25.54
CA GLU A 235 -0.43 -10.95 25.77
C GLU A 235 -1.13 -9.61 25.46
N VAL A 236 -2.36 -9.60 24.94
CA VAL A 236 -3.11 -8.35 24.63
C VAL A 236 -3.22 -7.45 25.85
N HIS A 237 -3.45 -8.01 27.04
CA HIS A 237 -3.49 -7.26 28.30
C HIS A 237 -2.22 -6.46 28.65
N GLU A 238 -1.07 -6.75 28.03
CA GLU A 238 0.20 -6.01 28.20
C GLU A 238 0.34 -4.84 27.21
N MET A 239 -0.58 -4.71 26.25
CA MET A 239 -0.58 -3.66 25.23
C MET A 239 -1.25 -2.39 25.77
N ASP A 240 -0.63 -1.74 26.75
CA ASP A 240 -1.22 -0.67 27.58
C ASP A 240 -1.84 0.52 26.83
N THR A 241 -1.52 0.75 25.56
CA THR A 241 -2.08 1.84 24.75
C THR A 241 -3.23 1.41 23.84
N LEU A 242 -3.49 0.11 23.71
CA LEU A 242 -4.44 -0.42 22.74
C LEU A 242 -5.88 -0.06 23.12
N THR A 243 -6.60 0.55 22.19
CA THR A 243 -8.00 0.97 22.38
C THR A 243 -8.97 0.22 21.49
N ALA A 244 -8.50 -0.27 20.35
CA ALA A 244 -9.31 -1.02 19.40
C ALA A 244 -8.54 -2.21 18.84
N ILE A 245 -9.18 -3.37 18.86
CA ILE A 245 -8.71 -4.58 18.20
C ILE A 245 -9.82 -5.18 17.35
N ASP A 246 -9.52 -5.68 16.16
CA ASP A 246 -10.46 -6.48 15.37
C ASP A 246 -9.88 -7.89 15.16
N LEU A 247 -10.55 -8.89 15.75
CA LEU A 247 -10.21 -10.31 15.65
C LEU A 247 -11.26 -11.11 14.87
N SER A 248 -12.20 -10.45 14.18
CA SER A 248 -13.26 -11.11 13.43
C SER A 248 -12.71 -12.04 12.35
N TYR A 249 -13.46 -13.09 11.99
CA TYR A 249 -13.05 -14.06 10.96
C TYR A 249 -11.69 -14.72 11.24
N ASN A 250 -11.43 -15.04 12.52
CA ASN A 250 -10.33 -15.90 12.97
C ASN A 250 -10.86 -17.27 13.42
N LEU A 251 -10.02 -18.08 14.06
CA LEU A 251 -10.34 -19.42 14.55
C LEU A 251 -10.64 -19.45 16.07
N LEU A 252 -11.09 -18.32 16.64
CA LEU A 252 -11.48 -18.22 18.04
C LEU A 252 -12.81 -18.96 18.27
N THR A 253 -12.85 -19.88 19.23
CA THR A 253 -14.07 -20.63 19.58
C THR A 253 -14.95 -19.89 20.58
N ASP A 254 -14.33 -19.05 21.41
CA ASP A 254 -14.96 -18.30 22.49
C ASP A 254 -14.33 -16.92 22.59
N ILE A 255 -15.00 -16.00 23.28
CA ILE A 255 -14.42 -14.69 23.62
C ILE A 255 -13.34 -14.90 24.69
N PRO A 256 -12.04 -14.65 24.40
CA PRO A 256 -10.97 -14.96 25.33
C PRO A 256 -11.05 -14.08 26.60
N PRO A 257 -11.07 -14.66 27.82
CA PRO A 257 -11.22 -13.88 29.04
C PRO A 257 -10.16 -12.80 29.24
N ILE A 258 -8.97 -12.99 28.65
CA ILE A 258 -7.86 -12.04 28.70
C ILE A 258 -8.21 -10.67 28.12
N LEU A 259 -9.18 -10.59 27.20
CA LEU A 259 -9.66 -9.32 26.64
C LEU A 259 -10.36 -8.46 27.70
N PHE A 260 -11.03 -9.09 28.68
CA PHE A 260 -11.69 -8.38 29.79
C PHE A 260 -10.69 -7.82 30.82
N ASN A 261 -9.44 -8.29 30.80
CA ASN A 261 -8.38 -7.76 31.66
C ASN A 261 -7.73 -6.49 31.07
N HIS A 262 -8.06 -6.12 29.83
CA HIS A 262 -7.49 -4.95 29.17
C HIS A 262 -8.14 -3.65 29.67
N THR A 263 -7.34 -2.74 30.22
CA THR A 263 -7.87 -1.56 30.93
C THR A 263 -8.40 -0.45 30.02
N LYS A 264 -7.97 -0.43 28.74
CA LYS A 264 -8.30 0.65 27.78
C LYS A 264 -9.05 0.19 26.53
N LEU A 265 -9.37 -1.10 26.40
CA LEU A 265 -9.98 -1.63 25.18
C LEU A 265 -11.44 -1.19 25.12
N ALA A 266 -11.78 -0.42 24.10
CA ALA A 266 -13.13 0.15 23.90
C ALA A 266 -13.85 -0.48 22.71
N THR A 267 -13.13 -1.12 21.78
CA THR A 267 -13.69 -1.76 20.59
C THR A 267 -13.00 -3.10 20.34
N VAL A 268 -13.80 -4.15 20.18
CA VAL A 268 -13.39 -5.56 20.00
C VAL A 268 -14.28 -6.21 18.95
#